data_AF-A0A7C2E956-F1
#
_entry.id   AF-A0A7C2E956-F1
#
_cell.length_a   1.000
_cell.length_b   1.000
_cell.length_c   1.000
_cell.angle_alpha   90.00
_cell.angle_beta   90.00
_cell.angle_gamma   90.00
#
_symmetry.space_group_name_H-M   'P 1'
#
loop_
_entity.id
_entity.type
_entity.pdbx_description
1 polymer ?
#
loop_
_entity_poly.entity_id
_entity_poly.type
_entity_poly.pdbx_seq_one_letter_code
_entity_poly.pdbx_strand_id
1 'polypeptide(L)' 'MKLPRFDIDLDKHYKATVVIACPQCSHQTRQHLASMAPDQPLRCSCGADISMPGSALAAARQQADAIKAAYHVR' A
#
# COMPACT_ATOMS: atom_id res chain seq x y z
N MET A 1 -9.74 16.50 7.24
CA MET A 1 -8.44 15.99 6.75
C MET A 1 -8.71 14.75 5.89
N LYS A 2 -8.23 14.70 4.64
CA LYS A 2 -8.38 13.50 3.79
C LYS A 2 -7.32 12.48 4.21
N LEU A 3 -7.76 11.29 4.62
CA LEU A 3 -6.82 10.19 4.88
C LEU A 3 -6.22 9.71 3.56
N PRO A 4 -4.94 9.30 3.56
CA PRO A 4 -4.36 8.60 2.41
C PRO A 4 -5.18 7.36 2.09
N ARG A 5 -5.50 7.16 0.81
CA ARG A 5 -6.11 5.92 0.33
C ARG A 5 -5.01 4.93 -0.01
N PHE A 6 -5.22 3.70 0.43
CA PHE A 6 -4.33 2.58 0.22
C PHE A 6 -5.07 1.54 -0.59
N ASP A 7 -4.60 1.29 -1.80
CA ASP A 7 -5.10 0.24 -2.69
C ASP A 7 -4.06 -0.87 -2.79
N ILE A 8 -4.50 -2.10 -3.06
CA ILE A 8 -3.63 -3.27 -3.19
C ILE A 8 -3.73 -3.79 -4.61
N ASP A 9 -2.57 -3.90 -5.25
CA ASP A 9 -2.39 -4.49 -6.56
C ASP A 9 -1.56 -5.77 -6.42
N LEU A 10 -1.92 -6.84 -7.14
CA LEU A 10 -1.11 -8.05 -7.22
C LEU A 10 -0.57 -8.17 -8.64
N ASP A 11 0.74 -8.36 -8.75
CA ASP A 11 1.35 -8.65 -10.04
C ASP A 11 1.01 -10.09 -10.51
N LYS A 12 1.44 -10.43 -11.73
CA LYS A 12 1.25 -11.79 -12.30
C LYS A 12 1.91 -12.93 -11.51
N HIS A 13 2.78 -12.61 -10.55
CA HIS A 13 3.42 -13.56 -9.64
C HIS A 13 2.84 -13.45 -8.22
N TYR A 14 1.70 -12.77 -8.06
CA TYR A 14 1.01 -12.56 -6.79
C TYR A 14 1.81 -11.78 -5.75
N LYS A 15 2.76 -10.96 -6.20
CA LYS A 15 3.50 -10.02 -5.35
C LYS A 15 2.62 -8.80 -5.11
N ALA A 16 2.25 -8.61 -3.86
CA ALA A 16 1.41 -7.50 -3.44
C ALA A 16 2.19 -6.18 -3.46
N THR A 17 1.62 -5.19 -4.12
CA THR A 17 2.10 -3.81 -4.21
C THR A 17 1.02 -2.91 -3.65
N VAL A 18 1.40 -2.08 -2.69
CA VAL A 18 0.55 -1.02 -2.15
C VAL A 18 0.62 0.17 -3.08
N VAL A 19 -0.53 0.67 -3.49
CA VAL A 19 -0.69 1.94 -4.20
C VAL A 19 -1.22 2.96 -3.20
N ILE A 20 -0.47 4.04 -2.99
CA ILE A 20 -0.77 5.07 -2.01
C ILE A 20 -1.03 6.38 -2.75
N ALA A 21 -2.25 6.91 -2.64
CA ALA A 21 -2.60 8.19 -3.23
C ALA A 21 -2.17 9.34 -2.30
N CYS A 22 -1.30 10.22 -2.78
CA CYS A 22 -0.88 11.40 -2.05
C CYS A 22 -2.08 12.36 -1.86
N PRO A 23 -2.41 12.76 -0.63
CA PRO A 23 -3.54 13.66 -0.38
C PRO A 23 -3.31 15.08 -0.89
N GLN A 24 -2.06 15.48 -1.18
CA GLN A 24 -1.72 16.83 -1.65
C GLN A 24 -1.74 16.97 -3.17
N CYS A 25 -1.06 16.08 -3.89
CA CYS A 25 -0.94 16.17 -5.36
C CYS A 25 -1.71 15.09 -6.13
N SER A 26 -2.38 14.17 -5.44
CA SER A 26 -3.09 13.04 -6.04
C SER A 26 -2.21 12.06 -6.83
N HIS A 27 -0.87 12.21 -6.79
CA HIS A 27 0.03 11.21 -7.35
C HIS A 27 -0.01 9.92 -6.54
N GLN A 28 0.05 8.81 -7.27
CA GLN A 28 0.12 7.48 -6.70
C GLN A 28 1.57 7.08 -6.52
N THR A 29 1.93 6.67 -5.31
CA THR A 29 3.21 6.05 -5.00
C THR A 29 2.99 4.55 -4.85
N ARG A 30 3.85 3.74 -5.47
CA ARG A 30 3.73 2.27 -5.43
C ARG A 30 4.90 1.70 -4.64
N GLN A 31 4.62 0.82 -3.68
CA GLN A 31 5.65 0.13 -2.90
C GLN A 31 5.28 -1.33 -2.70
N HIS A 32 6.27 -2.21 -2.75
CA HIS A 32 6.03 -3.62 -2.46
C HIS A 32 5.65 -3.78 -0.98
N LEU A 33 4.53 -4.46 -0.74
CA LEU A 33 3.99 -4.65 0.61
C LEU A 33 4.97 -5.40 1.52
N ALA A 34 5.74 -6.33 0.94
CA ALA A 34 6.75 -7.11 1.66
C ALA A 34 7.93 -6.26 2.16
N SER A 35 8.24 -5.14 1.49
CA SER A 35 9.33 -4.23 1.89
C SER A 35 8.88 -3.09 2.81
N MET A 36 7.58 -2.96 3.05
CA MET A 36 7.04 -1.88 3.89
C MET A 36 7.14 -2.22 5.38
N ALA A 37 7.59 -1.22 6.15
CA ALA A 37 7.54 -1.21 7.60
C ALA A 37 6.42 -0.28 8.10
N PRO A 38 5.83 -0.57 9.28
CA PRO A 38 4.86 0.33 9.90
C PRO A 38 5.50 1.69 10.18
N ASP A 39 4.73 2.76 9.97
CA ASP A 39 5.13 4.15 10.22
C ASP A 39 6.37 4.58 9.43
N GLN A 40 6.72 3.84 8.38
CA GLN A 40 7.82 4.18 7.49
C GLN A 40 7.46 5.45 6.71
N PRO A 41 8.31 6.50 6.76
CA PRO A 41 8.09 7.71 5.98
C PRO A 41 8.32 7.40 4.50
N LEU A 42 7.29 7.67 3.69
CA LEU A 42 7.34 7.63 2.24
C LEU A 42 7.22 9.05 1.71
N ARG A 43 8.13 9.45 0.84
CA ARG A 43 8.12 10.78 0.27
C ARG A 43 7.46 10.76 -1.10
N CYS A 44 6.41 11.54 -1.26
CA CYS A 44 5.79 11.76 -2.56
C CYS A 44 6.70 12.60 -3.46
N SER A 45 6.54 12.48 -4.78
CA SER A 45 7.25 13.32 -5.75
C SER A 45 6.98 14.82 -5.58
N CYS A 46 5.84 15.20 -5.01
CA CYS A 46 5.53 16.60 -4.71
C CYS A 46 6.22 17.12 -3.43
N GLY A 47 6.98 16.28 -2.73
CA GLY A 47 7.67 16.61 -1.48
C GLY A 47 6.86 16.36 -0.21
N ALA A 48 5.60 15.93 -0.32
CA ALA A 48 4.76 15.61 0.84
C ALA A 48 5.20 14.29 1.49
N ASP A 49 5.22 14.28 2.82
CA ASP A 49 5.42 13.06 3.60
C ASP A 49 4.12 12.27 3.72
N ILE A 50 4.22 10.98 3.46
CA ILE A 50 3.15 10.01 3.55
C ILE A 50 3.64 8.94 4.51
N SER A 51 2.90 8.70 5.58
CA SER A 51 3.13 7.56 6.46
C SER A 51 1.98 6.57 6.32
N MET A 52 2.31 5.29 6.35
CA MET A 52 1.33 4.23 6.49
C MET A 52 1.39 3.72 7.93
N PRO A 53 0.35 3.95 8.75
CA PRO A 53 0.33 3.46 10.12
C PRO A 53 0.30 1.93 10.14
N GLY A 54 0.82 1.31 11.19
CA GLY A 54 0.87 -0.15 11.32
C GLY A 54 -0.49 -0.83 11.16
N SER A 55 -1.59 -0.19 11.57
CA SER A 55 -2.95 -0.70 11.35
C SER A 55 -3.36 -0.75 9.88
N ALA A 56 -3.01 0.28 9.09
CA ALA A 56 -3.25 0.31 7.66
C ALA A 56 -2.37 -0.72 6.93
N LEU A 57 -1.12 -0.90 7.36
CA LEU A 57 -0.23 -1.94 6.83
C LEU A 57 -0.75 -3.35 7.12
N ALA A 58 -1.29 -3.58 8.32
CA ALA A 58 -1.91 -4.86 8.69
C ALA A 58 -3.16 -5.15 7.83
N ALA A 59 -4.03 -4.15 7.65
CA ALA A 59 -5.20 -4.27 6.77
C ALA A 59 -4.81 -4.56 5.32
N ALA A 60 -3.78 -3.89 4.81
CA ALA A 60 -3.22 -4.13 3.48
C ALA A 60 -2.70 -5.58 3.30
N ARG A 61 -2.02 -6.13 4.32
CA ARG A 61 -1.58 -7.53 4.33
C ARG A 61 -2.75 -8.50 4.32
N GLN A 62 -3.74 -8.28 5.17
CA GLN A 62 -4.95 -9.10 5.20
C GLN A 62 -5.70 -9.08 3.87
N GLN A 63 -5.82 -7.91 3.23
CA GLN A 63 -6.45 -7.78 1.92
C GLN A 63 -5.66 -8.51 0.84
N ALA A 64 -4.33 -8.39 0.82
CA ALA A 64 -3.48 -9.12 -0.12
C ALA A 64 -3.65 -10.64 0.04
N ASP A 65 -3.67 -11.15 1.28
CA ASP A 65 -3.85 -12.58 1.56
C ASP A 65 -5.26 -13.06 1.20
N ALA A 66 -6.29 -12.24 1.42
CA ALA A 66 -7.66 -12.54 0.98
C ALA A 66 -7.75 -12.62 -0.56
N ILE A 67 -7.07 -11.73 -1.29
CA ILE A 67 -7.03 -11.78 -2.75
C ILE A 67 -6.29 -13.04 -3.23
N LYS A 68 -5.12 -13.36 -2.66
CA LYS A 68 -4.40 -14.61 -2.99
C LYS A 68 -5.26 -15.84 -2.75
N ALA A 69 -5.97 -15.90 -1.62
CA ALA A 69 -6.87 -16.99 -1.29
C ALA A 69 -8.01 -17.13 -2.33
N ALA A 70 -8.58 -16.01 -2.78
CA ALA A 70 -9.61 -16.01 -3.84
C ALA A 70 -9.08 -16.51 -5.19
N TYR A 71 -7.80 -16.26 -5.49
CA TYR A 71 -7.12 -16.80 -6.67
C TYR A 71 -6.52 -18.20 -6.47
N HIS A 72 -6.80 -18.87 -5.34
CA HIS A 72 -6.23 -20.16 -4.95
C HIS A 72 -4.70 -20.21 -4.91
N VAL A 73 -4.08 -19.06 -4.68
CA VAL A 73 -2.63 -18.92 -4.50
C VAL A 73 -2.33 -19.10 -3.02
N ARG A 74 -1.51 -20.09 -2.68
CA ARG A 74 -1.07 -20.40 -1.32
C ARG A 74 0.36 -19.92 -1.09
#